data_AF-A0A924U2S4-F1
#
_entry.id   AF-A0A924U2S4-F1
#
_cell.length_a   1.000
_cell.length_b   1.000
_cell.length_c   1.000
_cell.angle_alpha   90.00
_cell.angle_beta   90.00
_cell.angle_gamma   90.00
#
_symmetry.space_group_name_H-M   'P 1'
#
loop_
_entity.id
_entity.type
_entity.pdbx_description
1 polymer ?
#
loop_
_entity_poly.entity_id
_entity_poly.type
_entity_poly.pdbx_seq_one_letter_code
_entity_poly.pdbx_strand_id
1 'polypeptide(L)'
;MSKPKPAPLPSGTVVGGYQVIKKLAAGGFGVVYLCEDTERHLVALKEYLPSSLAERSPGELTPRVKPEKQPLYRLGLKSFFEEGRSLAQISHPSVVSVLNFFRESETVYMVMNYLQGDTLQDFIVTARDLKRDKVFRESTIRSLFDEMLRGLRIVHQHKMLHLDIKPAIIFITNENKAVLLDFGAAREVLSKEGNLIRPMYT
;
A
#
# COMPACT_ATOMS: atom_id res chain seq x y z
N MET A 1 2.25 -26.28 2.80
CA MET A 1 3.41 -25.39 2.50
C MET A 1 2.87 -24.10 1.89
N SER A 2 3.27 -22.93 2.38
CA SER A 2 2.84 -21.66 1.78
C SER A 2 3.41 -21.54 0.37
N LYS A 3 2.60 -21.16 -0.62
CA LYS A 3 3.11 -20.87 -1.96
C LYS A 3 4.24 -19.83 -1.89
N PRO A 4 5.33 -20.00 -2.65
CA PRO A 4 6.40 -19.01 -2.68
C PRO A 4 5.85 -17.67 -3.14
N LYS A 5 6.18 -16.59 -2.42
CA LYS A 5 5.82 -15.22 -2.83
C LYS A 5 6.60 -14.87 -4.10
N PRO A 6 6.01 -14.09 -5.02
CA PRO A 6 6.72 -13.58 -6.20
C PRO A 6 8.02 -12.86 -5.81
N ALA A 7 9.08 -13.06 -6.60
CA ALA A 7 10.33 -12.36 -6.38
C ALA A 7 10.12 -10.83 -6.50
N PRO A 8 10.76 -10.00 -5.66
CA PRO A 8 10.73 -8.55 -5.81
C PRO A 8 11.58 -8.10 -7.02
N LEU A 9 11.38 -6.85 -7.47
CA LEU A 9 12.29 -6.23 -8.42
C LEU A 9 13.72 -6.14 -7.83
N PRO A 10 14.77 -6.41 -8.63
CA PRO A 10 16.15 -6.24 -8.20
C PRO A 10 16.47 -4.78 -7.87
N SER A 11 17.42 -4.57 -6.95
CA SER A 11 18.01 -3.23 -6.73
C SER A 11 18.67 -2.73 -8.01
N GLY A 12 18.55 -1.43 -8.27
CA GLY A 12 19.01 -0.78 -9.49
C GLY A 12 18.04 -0.83 -10.66
N THR A 13 16.94 -1.58 -10.56
CA THR A 13 15.90 -1.60 -11.60
C THR A 13 15.25 -0.23 -11.73
N VAL A 14 15.06 0.26 -12.95
CA VAL A 14 14.35 1.52 -13.22
C VAL A 14 12.98 1.21 -13.81
N VAL A 15 11.93 1.76 -13.21
CA VAL A 15 10.54 1.68 -13.68
C VAL A 15 9.89 3.05 -13.58
N GLY A 16 9.29 3.54 -14.68
CA GLY A 16 8.63 4.85 -14.74
C GLY A 16 9.51 6.04 -14.35
N GLY A 17 10.83 5.92 -14.52
CA GLY A 17 11.80 6.94 -14.10
C GLY A 17 12.24 6.85 -12.64
N TYR A 18 11.78 5.85 -11.88
CA TYR A 18 12.14 5.62 -10.49
C TYR A 18 13.10 4.43 -10.36
N GLN A 19 14.25 4.65 -9.74
CA GLN A 19 15.23 3.59 -9.50
C GLN A 19 14.96 2.89 -8.17
N VAL A 20 14.81 1.56 -8.20
CA VAL A 20 14.62 0.73 -7.01
C VAL A 20 15.91 0.68 -6.20
N ILE A 21 15.87 1.19 -4.97
CA ILE A 21 16.99 1.06 -4.02
C ILE A 21 16.90 -0.28 -3.30
N LYS A 22 15.76 -0.54 -2.65
CA LYS A 22 15.52 -1.77 -1.89
C LYS A 22 14.04 -2.05 -1.72
N LYS A 23 13.71 -3.31 -1.46
CA LYS A 23 12.39 -3.71 -0.98
C LYS A 23 12.15 -3.21 0.45
N LEU A 24 10.99 -2.60 0.70
CA LEU A 24 10.53 -2.20 2.03
C LEU A 24 9.60 -3.27 2.63
N ALA A 25 8.59 -3.71 1.87
CA ALA A 25 7.59 -4.65 2.36
C ALA A 25 7.06 -5.55 1.24
N ALA A 26 6.48 -6.71 1.62
CA ALA A 26 5.70 -7.55 0.70
C ALA A 26 4.49 -8.15 1.39
N GLY A 27 3.31 -7.75 0.92
CA GLY A 27 2.02 -8.29 1.34
C GLY A 27 1.54 -9.40 0.40
N GLY A 28 0.30 -9.83 0.60
CA GLY A 28 -0.38 -10.77 -0.32
C GLY A 28 -0.83 -10.13 -1.63
N PHE A 29 -0.82 -8.79 -1.72
CA PHE A 29 -1.42 -8.01 -2.80
C PHE A 29 -0.41 -7.18 -3.60
N GLY A 30 0.83 -7.10 -3.12
CA GLY A 30 1.84 -6.29 -3.76
C GLY A 30 3.13 -6.21 -2.97
N VAL A 31 4.10 -5.51 -3.57
CA VAL A 31 5.42 -5.27 -3.02
C VAL A 31 5.64 -3.76 -2.97
N VAL A 32 6.22 -3.28 -1.86
CA VAL A 32 6.58 -1.88 -1.70
C VAL A 32 8.09 -1.75 -1.71
N TYR A 33 8.59 -0.81 -2.49
CA TYR A 33 10.00 -0.51 -2.69
C TYR A 33 10.30 0.90 -2.22
N LEU A 34 11.51 1.09 -1.71
CA LEU A 34 12.13 2.41 -1.61
C LEU A 34 12.78 2.68 -2.96
N CYS A 35 12.39 3.77 -3.59
CA CYS A 35 12.94 4.21 -4.85
C CYS A 35 13.43 5.65 -4.76
N GLU A 36 14.18 6.06 -5.77
CA GLU A 36 14.65 7.41 -5.98
C GLU A 36 14.17 7.90 -7.35
N ASP A 37 13.71 9.15 -7.43
CA ASP A 37 13.35 9.79 -8.70
C ASP A 37 14.58 10.38 -9.41
N THR A 38 14.38 11.01 -10.57
CA THR A 38 15.46 11.64 -11.36
C THR A 38 16.16 12.80 -10.66
N GLU A 39 15.50 13.42 -9.67
CA GLU A 39 15.99 14.56 -8.89
C GLU A 39 16.61 14.13 -7.54
N ARG A 40 16.73 12.82 -7.31
CA ARG A 40 17.26 12.22 -6.06
C ARG A 40 16.34 12.33 -4.85
N HIS A 41 15.03 12.46 -5.06
CA HIS A 41 14.06 12.38 -3.98
C HIS A 41 13.65 10.93 -3.71
N LEU A 42 13.60 10.57 -2.43
CA LEU A 42 13.12 9.27 -1.99
C LEU A 42 11.60 9.17 -2.07
N VAL A 43 11.12 8.09 -2.67
CA VAL A 43 9.69 7.77 -2.79
C VAL A 43 9.44 6.31 -2.41
N ALA A 44 8.21 6.01 -1.98
CA ALA A 44 7.74 4.65 -1.85
C ALA A 44 6.98 4.24 -3.12
N LEU A 45 7.38 3.13 -3.74
CA LEU A 45 6.77 2.60 -4.96
C LEU A 45 6.06 1.29 -4.63
N LYS A 46 4.74 1.23 -4.80
CA LYS A 46 3.95 0.02 -4.63
C LYS A 46 3.62 -0.60 -5.98
N GLU A 47 4.01 -1.86 -6.15
CA GLU A 47 3.69 -2.69 -7.30
C GLU A 47 2.50 -3.59 -6.97
N TYR A 48 1.53 -3.66 -7.88
CA TYR A 48 0.48 -4.68 -7.82
C TYR A 48 1.04 -6.05 -8.19
N LEU A 49 1.18 -6.91 -7.19
CA LEU A 49 1.76 -8.25 -7.36
C LEU A 49 1.10 -9.25 -6.41
N PRO A 50 -0.17 -9.58 -6.63
CA PRO A 50 -0.92 -10.49 -5.77
C PRO A 50 -0.34 -11.92 -5.84
N SER A 51 0.21 -12.40 -4.71
CA SER A 51 0.88 -13.72 -4.64
C SER A 51 -0.08 -14.90 -4.87
N SER A 52 -1.39 -14.68 -4.77
CA SER A 52 -2.41 -15.70 -5.08
C SER A 52 -2.64 -15.87 -6.58
N LEU A 53 -2.32 -14.87 -7.41
CA LEU A 53 -2.62 -14.85 -8.84
C LEU A 53 -1.39 -14.83 -9.74
N ALA A 54 -0.34 -14.13 -9.32
CA ALA A 54 0.85 -13.89 -10.11
C ALA A 54 2.07 -14.58 -9.48
N GLU A 55 3.01 -14.98 -10.34
CA GLU A 55 4.31 -15.53 -10.00
C GLU A 55 5.38 -14.67 -10.69
N ARG A 56 6.58 -14.58 -10.10
CA ARG A 56 7.73 -13.91 -10.73
C ARG A 56 9.01 -14.56 -10.27
N SER A 57 9.88 -14.93 -11.20
CA SER A 57 11.18 -15.51 -10.91
C SER A 57 12.20 -14.41 -10.59
N PRO A 58 13.26 -14.68 -9.81
CA PRO A 58 14.32 -13.70 -9.58
C PRO A 58 14.93 -13.21 -10.90
N GLY A 59 15.13 -11.89 -11.02
CA GLY A 59 15.68 -11.25 -12.23
C GLY A 59 14.65 -10.94 -13.32
N GLU A 60 13.42 -11.45 -13.22
CA GLU A 60 12.33 -11.06 -14.11
C GLU A 60 11.69 -9.74 -13.67
N LEU A 61 11.22 -8.95 -14.63
CA LEU A 61 10.46 -7.72 -14.36
C LEU A 61 8.96 -7.99 -14.40
N THR A 62 8.51 -8.72 -15.42
CA THR A 62 7.10 -8.96 -15.73
C THR A 62 6.51 -10.11 -14.90
N PRO A 63 5.35 -9.91 -14.24
CA PRO A 63 4.63 -10.99 -13.57
C PRO A 63 4.07 -12.02 -14.55
N ARG A 64 4.12 -13.30 -14.19
CA ARG A 64 3.49 -14.41 -14.92
C ARG A 64 2.18 -14.78 -14.26
N VAL A 65 1.10 -14.81 -15.04
CA VAL A 65 -0.25 -15.13 -14.57
C VAL A 65 -0.82 -16.26 -15.42
N LYS A 66 -1.30 -17.33 -14.77
CA LYS A 66 -1.89 -18.47 -15.47
C LYS A 66 -3.17 -18.07 -16.20
N PRO A 67 -3.48 -18.64 -17.39
CA PRO A 67 -4.64 -18.25 -18.20
C PRO A 67 -5.96 -18.23 -17.41
N GLU A 68 -6.19 -19.21 -16.53
CA GLU A 68 -7.40 -19.30 -15.71
C GLU A 68 -7.55 -18.18 -14.68
N LYS A 69 -6.45 -17.50 -14.32
CA LYS A 69 -6.44 -16.37 -13.36
C LYS A 69 -6.37 -15.00 -14.03
N GLN A 70 -6.12 -14.96 -15.33
CA GLN A 70 -5.99 -13.71 -16.09
C GLN A 70 -7.20 -12.77 -15.93
N PRO A 71 -8.46 -13.23 -16.00
CA PRO A 71 -9.62 -12.34 -15.82
C PRO A 71 -9.62 -11.64 -14.46
N LEU A 72 -9.35 -12.39 -13.38
CA LEU A 72 -9.33 -11.86 -12.02
C LEU A 72 -8.12 -10.94 -11.79
N TYR A 73 -6.96 -11.27 -12.35
CA TYR A 73 -5.77 -10.42 -12.29
C TYR A 73 -6.01 -9.06 -12.95
N ARG A 74 -6.62 -9.04 -14.15
CA ARG A 74 -6.99 -7.80 -14.86
C ARG A 74 -8.00 -6.97 -14.09
N LEU A 75 -8.97 -7.60 -13.43
CA LEU A 75 -9.96 -6.90 -12.62
C LEU A 75 -9.30 -6.23 -11.39
N GLY A 76 -8.38 -6.93 -10.73
CA GLY A 76 -7.62 -6.36 -9.62
C GLY A 76 -6.65 -5.25 -10.07
N LEU A 77 -5.97 -5.40 -11.21
CA LEU A 77 -5.16 -4.34 -11.84
C LEU A 77 -5.99 -3.07 -12.08
N LYS A 78 -7.18 -3.22 -12.69
CA LYS A 78 -8.08 -2.09 -12.93
C LYS A 78 -8.46 -1.41 -11.61
N SER A 79 -8.79 -2.20 -10.59
CA SER A 79 -9.21 -1.67 -9.29
C SER A 79 -8.09 -0.95 -8.55
N PHE A 80 -6.86 -1.47 -8.60
CA PHE A 80 -5.68 -0.83 -8.04
C PHE A 80 -5.33 0.48 -8.75
N PHE A 81 -5.50 0.52 -10.08
CA PHE A 81 -5.28 1.75 -10.86
C PHE A 81 -6.33 2.82 -10.52
N GLU A 82 -7.59 2.43 -10.38
CA GLU A 82 -8.68 3.34 -9.98
C GLU A 82 -8.47 3.86 -8.54
N GLU A 83 -8.02 3.02 -7.62
CA GLU A 83 -7.63 3.41 -6.26
C GLU A 83 -6.55 4.49 -6.29
N GLY A 84 -5.46 4.27 -7.03
CA GLY A 84 -4.40 5.27 -7.19
C GLY A 84 -4.90 6.60 -7.74
N ARG A 85 -5.76 6.55 -8.76
CA ARG A 85 -6.37 7.74 -9.35
C ARG A 85 -7.22 8.52 -8.36
N SER A 86 -8.05 7.84 -7.58
CA SER A 86 -8.91 8.48 -6.59
C SER A 86 -8.10 9.00 -5.39
N LEU A 87 -7.04 8.29 -4.96
CA LEU A 87 -6.16 8.74 -3.89
C LEU A 87 -5.32 9.95 -4.30
N ALA A 88 -4.93 10.07 -5.57
CA ALA A 88 -4.20 11.23 -6.08
C ALA A 88 -5.00 12.54 -5.98
N GLN A 89 -6.33 12.47 -5.82
CA GLN A 89 -7.18 13.64 -5.61
C GLN A 89 -7.27 14.07 -4.14
N ILE A 90 -6.77 13.24 -3.22
CA ILE A 90 -6.85 13.49 -1.78
C ILE A 90 -5.51 14.03 -1.29
N SER A 91 -5.54 15.24 -0.74
CA SER A 91 -4.39 15.83 -0.04
C SER A 91 -4.76 16.09 1.41
N HIS A 92 -4.20 15.30 2.32
CA HIS A 92 -4.40 15.47 3.76
C HIS A 92 -3.21 14.87 4.53
N PRO A 93 -2.68 15.51 5.59
CA PRO A 93 -1.50 15.02 6.32
C PRO A 93 -1.65 13.59 6.88
N SER A 94 -2.88 13.20 7.23
CA SER A 94 -3.19 11.87 7.76
C SER A 94 -3.58 10.82 6.72
N VAL A 95 -3.37 11.09 5.43
CA VAL A 95 -3.60 10.16 4.32
C VAL A 95 -2.35 10.14 3.45
N VAL A 96 -1.89 8.95 3.05
CA VAL A 96 -0.72 8.83 2.16
C VAL A 96 -0.96 9.60 0.86
N SER A 97 0.04 10.35 0.42
CA SER A 97 -0.05 11.18 -0.78
C SER A 97 0.46 10.39 -1.99
N VAL A 98 -0.40 10.19 -2.98
CA VAL A 98 -0.03 9.56 -4.26
C VAL A 98 0.55 10.64 -5.18
N LEU A 99 1.80 10.44 -5.59
CA LEU A 99 2.55 11.38 -6.44
C LEU A 99 2.38 11.05 -7.93
N ASN A 100 2.33 9.77 -8.26
CA ASN A 100 2.18 9.29 -9.63
C ASN A 100 1.62 7.86 -9.63
N PHE A 101 1.03 7.43 -10.75
CA PHE A 101 0.59 6.06 -10.96
C PHE A 101 0.68 5.73 -12.45
N PHE A 102 1.27 4.57 -12.77
CA PHE A 102 1.55 4.21 -14.16
C PHE A 102 1.49 2.70 -14.39
N ARG A 103 1.46 2.32 -15.67
CA ARG A 103 1.49 0.92 -16.11
C ARG A 103 2.81 0.65 -16.81
N GLU A 104 3.48 -0.41 -16.40
CA GLU A 104 4.72 -0.88 -17.01
C GLU A 104 4.92 -2.38 -16.69
N SER A 105 5.64 -3.11 -17.54
CA SER A 105 5.94 -4.54 -17.32
C SER A 105 4.71 -5.40 -16.98
N GLU A 106 3.58 -5.18 -17.68
CA GLU A 106 2.30 -5.87 -17.46
C GLU A 106 1.70 -5.73 -16.05
N THR A 107 2.12 -4.73 -15.28
CA THR A 107 1.54 -4.41 -13.97
C THR A 107 1.32 -2.91 -13.77
N VAL A 108 0.79 -2.53 -12.61
CA VAL A 108 0.54 -1.14 -12.19
C VAL A 108 1.44 -0.82 -11.01
N TYR A 109 2.00 0.38 -11.06
CA TYR A 109 2.80 0.97 -10.00
C TYR A 109 2.12 2.23 -9.46
N MET A 110 2.19 2.41 -8.15
CA MET A 110 1.71 3.60 -7.44
C MET A 110 2.89 4.20 -6.67
N VAL A 111 3.24 5.44 -7.00
CA VAL A 111 4.28 6.22 -6.36
C VAL A 111 3.64 7.05 -5.26
N MET A 112 4.19 6.98 -4.07
CA MET A 112 3.74 7.71 -2.89
C MET A 112 4.92 8.35 -2.16
N ASN A 113 4.62 9.34 -1.33
CA ASN A 113 5.62 9.94 -0.46
C ASN A 113 6.27 8.86 0.44
N TYR A 114 7.60 8.91 0.55
CA TYR A 114 8.30 8.06 1.49
C TYR A 114 8.16 8.61 2.91
N LEU A 115 7.63 7.78 3.82
CA LEU A 115 7.44 8.13 5.23
C LEU A 115 8.51 7.48 6.09
N GLN A 116 8.97 8.20 7.11
CA GLN A 116 9.89 7.69 8.13
C GLN A 116 9.15 7.50 9.46
N GLY A 117 9.34 6.34 10.08
CA GLY A 117 8.61 5.91 11.27
C GLY A 117 8.25 4.44 11.16
N ASP A 118 7.25 4.02 11.93
CA ASP A 118 6.83 2.62 12.04
C ASP A 118 5.30 2.51 12.05
N THR A 119 4.77 1.32 11.75
CA THR A 119 3.32 1.10 11.84
C THR A 119 2.89 0.95 13.30
N LEU A 120 1.64 1.29 13.62
CA LEU A 120 1.06 1.03 14.94
C LEU A 120 1.18 -0.45 15.33
N GLN A 121 1.12 -1.36 14.36
CA GLN A 121 1.38 -2.78 14.58
C GLN A 121 2.79 -3.05 15.13
N ASP A 122 3.81 -2.40 14.59
CA ASP A 122 5.20 -2.56 15.04
C ASP A 122 5.35 -2.08 16.48
N PHE A 123 4.79 -0.91 16.82
CA PHE A 123 4.75 -0.42 18.19
C PHE A 123 4.10 -1.41 19.16
N ILE A 124 2.97 -2.03 18.76
CA ILE A 124 2.28 -3.05 19.56
C ILE A 124 3.15 -4.29 19.76
N VAL A 125 3.79 -4.78 18.70
CA VAL A 125 4.65 -5.98 18.75
C VAL A 125 5.88 -5.71 19.61
N THR A 126 6.59 -4.61 19.39
CA THR A 126 7.77 -4.25 20.17
C THR A 126 7.45 -4.12 21.66
N ALA A 127 6.33 -3.49 22.02
CA ALA A 127 5.95 -3.38 23.42
C ALA A 127 5.64 -4.73 24.07
N ARG A 128 4.94 -5.62 23.34
CA ARG A 128 4.68 -6.99 23.81
C ARG A 128 6.00 -7.76 24.04
N ASP A 129 6.93 -7.66 23.10
CA ASP A 129 8.21 -8.36 23.17
C ASP A 129 9.09 -7.82 24.31
N LEU A 130 9.00 -6.51 24.60
CA LEU A 130 9.64 -5.87 25.75
C LEU A 130 8.86 -6.01 27.07
N LYS A 131 7.75 -6.76 27.10
CA LYS A 131 6.85 -6.92 28.26
C LYS A 131 6.43 -5.59 28.89
N ARG A 132 6.17 -4.58 28.05
CA ARG A 132 5.65 -3.27 28.48
C ARG A 132 4.13 -3.29 28.47
N ASP A 133 3.53 -2.94 29.60
CA ASP A 133 2.06 -2.91 29.75
C ASP A 133 1.38 -1.82 28.91
N LYS A 134 2.10 -0.72 28.61
CA LYS A 134 1.56 0.42 27.85
C LYS A 134 2.55 0.88 26.79
N VAL A 135 2.10 0.85 25.54
CA VAL A 135 2.84 1.35 24.37
C VAL A 135 2.75 2.86 24.28
N PHE A 136 1.54 3.38 24.50
CA PHE A 136 1.20 4.79 24.38
C PHE A 136 0.42 5.25 25.61
N ARG A 137 0.50 6.55 25.90
CA ARG A 137 -0.43 7.20 26.83
C ARG A 137 -1.79 7.35 26.16
N GLU A 138 -2.85 7.38 26.94
CA GLU A 138 -4.22 7.57 26.42
C GLU A 138 -4.34 8.86 25.59
N SER A 139 -3.71 9.95 26.04
CA SER A 139 -3.67 11.22 25.32
C SER A 139 -3.05 11.09 23.92
N THR A 140 -1.98 10.30 23.78
CA THR A 140 -1.35 10.01 22.49
C THR A 140 -2.30 9.23 21.59
N ILE A 141 -2.95 8.20 22.11
CA ILE A 141 -3.93 7.41 21.34
C ILE A 141 -5.07 8.31 20.84
N ARG A 142 -5.63 9.16 21.72
CA ARG A 142 -6.69 10.10 21.35
C ARG A 142 -6.25 11.06 20.24
N SER A 143 -5.03 11.60 20.33
CA SER A 143 -4.47 12.50 19.32
C SER A 143 -4.30 11.80 17.97
N LEU A 144 -3.71 10.60 17.94
CA LEU A 144 -3.49 9.84 16.70
C LEU A 144 -4.82 9.48 16.02
N PHE A 145 -5.81 9.05 16.80
CA PHE A 145 -7.13 8.71 16.27
C PHE A 145 -7.90 9.94 15.79
N ASP A 146 -7.79 11.10 16.45
CA ASP A 146 -8.41 12.34 15.95
C ASP A 146 -7.84 12.73 14.57
N GLU A 147 -6.52 12.65 14.40
CA GLU A 147 -5.86 12.88 13.12
C GLU A 147 -6.35 11.90 12.03
N MET A 148 -6.39 10.60 12.34
CA MET A 148 -6.91 9.59 11.42
C MET A 148 -8.37 9.85 11.03
N LEU A 149 -9.24 10.21 11.97
CA LEU A 149 -10.65 10.48 11.72
C LEU A 149 -10.84 11.72 10.83
N ARG A 150 -9.98 12.74 10.95
CA ARG A 150 -9.95 13.88 10.02
C ARG A 150 -9.54 13.42 8.62
N GLY A 151 -8.53 12.57 8.50
CA GLY A 151 -8.12 11.96 7.22
C GLY A 151 -9.25 11.16 6.58
N LEU A 152 -9.88 10.26 7.32
CA LEU A 152 -11.02 9.45 6.84
C LEU A 152 -12.20 10.31 6.40
N ARG A 153 -12.45 11.43 7.07
CA ARG A 153 -13.50 12.37 6.65
C ARG A 153 -13.25 12.89 5.24
N ILE A 154 -12.01 13.28 4.91
CA ILE A 154 -11.65 13.74 3.57
C ILE A 154 -11.80 12.59 2.55
N VAL A 155 -11.35 11.39 2.89
CA VAL A 155 -11.52 10.20 2.04
C VAL A 155 -12.99 9.97 1.72
N HIS A 156 -13.87 10.01 2.72
CA HIS A 156 -15.31 9.82 2.54
C HIS A 156 -15.96 10.97 1.75
N GLN A 157 -15.49 12.21 1.88
CA GLN A 157 -15.94 13.33 1.04
C GLN A 157 -15.62 13.11 -0.44
N HIS A 158 -14.53 12.40 -0.74
CA HIS A 158 -14.19 11.95 -2.09
C HIS A 158 -14.88 10.63 -2.48
N LYS A 159 -15.94 10.27 -1.74
CA LYS A 159 -16.76 9.07 -1.93
C LYS A 159 -16.00 7.76 -1.83
N MET A 160 -14.79 7.76 -1.26
CA MET A 160 -13.96 6.57 -1.12
C MET A 160 -14.16 5.93 0.26
N LEU A 161 -14.05 4.60 0.33
CA LEU A 161 -13.99 3.83 1.56
C LEU A 161 -12.63 3.15 1.71
N HIS A 162 -12.09 3.13 2.93
CA HIS A 162 -10.81 2.47 3.21
C HIS A 162 -10.94 0.93 3.25
N LEU A 163 -12.01 0.41 3.86
CA LEU A 163 -12.38 -1.02 3.94
C LEU A 163 -11.39 -1.97 4.63
N ASP A 164 -10.26 -1.48 5.14
CA ASP A 164 -9.21 -2.32 5.76
C ASP A 164 -8.44 -1.61 6.90
N ILE A 165 -9.14 -0.84 7.72
CA ILE A 165 -8.50 -0.14 8.83
C ILE A 165 -8.04 -1.15 9.89
N LYS A 166 -6.73 -1.20 10.13
CA LYS A 166 -6.06 -2.08 11.11
C LYS A 166 -4.70 -1.49 11.51
N PRO A 167 -4.09 -1.92 12.63
CA PRO A 167 -2.82 -1.36 13.09
C PRO A 167 -1.69 -1.38 12.04
N ALA A 168 -1.66 -2.39 11.17
CA ALA A 168 -0.63 -2.54 10.15
C ALA A 168 -0.72 -1.51 8.99
N ILE A 169 -1.81 -0.75 8.88
CA ILE A 169 -1.95 0.33 7.86
C ILE A 169 -1.95 1.73 8.47
N ILE A 170 -1.82 1.82 9.80
CA ILE A 170 -1.70 3.09 10.51
C ILE A 170 -0.22 3.34 10.70
N PHE A 171 0.35 4.26 9.93
CA PHE A 171 1.75 4.64 10.05
C PHE A 171 1.89 5.79 11.03
N ILE A 172 2.84 5.70 11.95
CA ILE A 172 3.18 6.76 12.90
C ILE A 172 4.54 7.30 12.47
N THR A 173 4.56 8.55 12.01
CA THR A 173 5.80 9.18 11.58
C THR A 173 6.71 9.54 12.76
N ASN A 174 7.98 9.81 12.49
CA ASN A 174 8.93 10.30 13.49
C ASN A 174 8.49 11.62 14.14
N GLU A 175 7.64 12.42 13.48
CA GLU A 175 7.00 13.62 14.05
C GLU A 175 5.74 13.31 14.88
N ASN A 176 5.47 12.03 15.20
CA ASN A 176 4.29 11.55 15.93
C ASN A 176 2.96 11.87 15.24
N LYS A 177 2.92 11.81 13.91
CA LYS A 177 1.71 11.99 13.12
C LYS A 177 1.16 10.67 12.62
N ALA A 178 -0.17 10.51 12.64
CA ALA A 178 -0.82 9.32 12.11
C ALA A 178 -1.14 9.50 10.62
N VAL A 179 -0.70 8.55 9.79
CA VAL A 179 -0.95 8.50 8.35
C VAL A 179 -1.58 7.17 7.96
N LEU A 180 -2.70 7.23 7.25
CA LEU A 180 -3.38 6.06 6.70
C LEU A 180 -2.70 5.61 5.41
N LEU A 181 -2.32 4.33 5.36
CA LEU A 181 -1.75 3.66 4.20
C LEU A 181 -2.78 2.69 3.57
N ASP A 182 -2.52 2.30 2.32
CA ASP A 182 -3.11 1.13 1.65
C ASP A 182 -4.65 1.04 1.69
N PHE A 183 -5.32 1.56 0.67
CA PHE A 183 -6.78 1.54 0.58
C PHE A 183 -7.20 0.23 -0.09
N GLY A 184 -7.97 -0.61 0.58
CA GLY A 184 -8.13 -2.03 0.22
C GLY A 184 -8.92 -2.35 -1.06
N ALA A 185 -9.03 -1.44 -2.03
CA ALA A 185 -9.88 -1.58 -3.21
C ALA A 185 -9.56 -2.81 -4.04
N ALA A 186 -8.28 -3.02 -4.38
CA ALA A 186 -7.84 -4.21 -5.10
C ALA A 186 -8.01 -5.50 -4.27
N ARG A 187 -8.04 -5.37 -2.94
CA ARG A 187 -8.18 -6.48 -2.01
C ARG A 187 -9.60 -7.06 -2.00
N GLU A 188 -10.61 -6.18 -2.02
CA GLU A 188 -12.02 -6.59 -2.05
C GLU A 188 -12.36 -7.38 -3.32
N VAL A 189 -11.76 -7.02 -4.45
CA VAL A 189 -11.92 -7.75 -5.72
C VAL A 189 -11.42 -9.19 -5.64
N LEU A 190 -10.37 -9.41 -4.83
CA LEU A 190 -9.70 -10.70 -4.72
C LEU A 190 -10.27 -11.55 -3.58
N SER A 191 -10.92 -10.93 -2.58
CA SER A 191 -11.54 -11.62 -1.44
C SER A 191 -12.95 -12.12 -1.74
N LYS A 192 -13.68 -11.45 -2.65
CA LYS A 192 -15.03 -11.85 -3.05
C LYS A 192 -14.98 -12.37 -4.47
N GLU A 193 -15.39 -13.62 -4.67
CA GLU A 193 -15.69 -14.19 -5.98
C GLU A 193 -16.84 -13.40 -6.66
N GLY A 194 -16.54 -12.22 -7.21
CA GLY A 194 -17.44 -11.47 -8.10
C GLY A 194 -18.32 -10.36 -7.49
N ASN A 195 -18.53 -10.30 -6.17
CA ASN A 195 -19.30 -9.21 -5.55
C ASN A 195 -18.41 -8.01 -5.18
N LEU A 196 -18.20 -7.12 -6.15
CA LEU A 196 -17.53 -5.83 -5.98
C LEU A 196 -18.30 -4.95 -4.99
N ILE A 197 -17.81 -4.77 -3.77
CA ILE A 197 -18.05 -3.51 -3.06
C ILE A 197 -17.16 -2.49 -3.76
N ARG A 198 -17.77 -1.58 -4.51
CA ARG A 198 -17.02 -0.47 -5.08
C ARG A 198 -16.46 0.35 -3.92
N PRO A 199 -15.15 0.64 -3.89
CA PRO A 199 -14.58 1.56 -2.91
C PRO A 199 -15.23 2.94 -3.02
N MET A 200 -15.78 3.25 -4.20
CA MET A 200 -16.61 4.41 -4.45
C MET A 200 -18.10 4.12 -4.27
N TYR A 201 -18.76 4.89 -3.41
CA TYR A 201 -20.22 4.86 -3.27
C TYR A 201 -20.89 6.06 -3.97
N THR A 202 -22.15 5.91 -4.36
CA THR A 202 -22.96 6.97 -5.02
C THR A 202 -23.38 8.05 -4.04
#